data_AF-A0A2G6QNL1-F1
#
_entry.id   AF-A0A2G6QNL1-F1
#
_cell.length_a   1.000
_cell.length_b   1.000
_cell.length_c   1.000
_cell.angle_alpha   90.00
_cell.angle_beta   90.00
_cell.angle_gamma   90.00
#
_symmetry.space_group_name_H-M   'P 1'
#
loop_
_entity.id
_entity.type
_entity.pdbx_description
1 polymer ?
#
loop_
_entity_poly.entity_id
_entity_poly.type
_entity_poly.pdbx_seq_one_letter_code
_entity_poly.pdbx_strand_id
1 'polypeptide(L)'
;LVPVALALYLLAVYLPAKKGPFRVMGWDLTRPLFDWGWGFLILAGIGIPGIGFYLLAKNLGINTTVQPANLTEAWWTVPVLIGLAAKNAILEEILMVGYLFTRWKQTGGRLWTILVISAVVRGGYHLYQGFGGFAGNLIMGLVFGWLFLKFKRVGPLVVAHFLLDVFAFVGYALLAPYLAQFGI
;
A
#
# COMPACT_ATOMS: atom_id res chain seq x y z
N LEU A 1 -6.87 -11.05 -8.88
CA LEU A 1 -6.26 -9.97 -9.69
C LEU A 1 -7.07 -9.60 -10.94
N VAL A 2 -8.29 -10.12 -11.15
CA VAL A 2 -9.14 -9.78 -12.31
C VAL A 2 -9.33 -8.26 -12.51
N PRO A 3 -9.55 -7.44 -11.47
CA PRO A 3 -9.68 -5.98 -11.66
C PRO A 3 -8.42 -5.31 -12.23
N VAL A 4 -7.24 -5.79 -11.83
CA VAL A 4 -5.95 -5.30 -12.33
C VAL A 4 -5.79 -5.65 -13.81
N ALA A 5 -6.12 -6.89 -14.18
CA ALA A 5 -6.11 -7.33 -15.58
C ALA A 5 -7.06 -6.49 -16.44
N LEU A 6 -8.27 -6.20 -15.93
CA LEU A 6 -9.23 -5.34 -16.62
C LEU A 6 -8.70 -3.91 -16.78
N ALA A 7 -8.11 -3.31 -15.75
CA ALA A 7 -7.54 -1.96 -15.84
C ALA A 7 -6.40 -1.87 -16.87
N LEU A 8 -5.53 -2.88 -16.91
CA LEU A 8 -4.47 -3.01 -17.91
C LEU A 8 -5.03 -3.20 -19.32
N TYR A 9 -6.04 -4.06 -19.47
CA TYR A 9 -6.74 -4.26 -20.73
C TYR A 9 -7.33 -2.95 -21.24
N LEU A 10 -8.08 -2.24 -20.38
CA LEU A 10 -8.64 -0.94 -20.74
C LEU A 10 -7.54 0.05 -21.15
N LEU A 11 -6.41 0.12 -20.43
CA LEU A 11 -5.26 0.96 -20.81
C LEU A 11 -4.63 0.59 -22.16
N ALA A 12 -4.77 -0.67 -22.57
CA ALA A 12 -4.27 -1.15 -23.84
C ALA A 12 -5.22 -0.80 -25.00
N VAL A 13 -6.54 -0.92 -24.80
CA VAL A 13 -7.52 -0.82 -25.89
C VAL A 13 -8.28 0.51 -25.97
N TYR A 14 -8.51 1.16 -24.82
CA TYR A 14 -9.30 2.39 -24.73
C TYR A 14 -8.40 3.56 -24.35
N LEU A 15 -8.25 4.56 -25.22
CA LEU A 15 -7.25 5.64 -25.10
C LEU A 15 -5.83 5.12 -24.80
N PRO A 16 -5.20 4.40 -25.75
CA PRO A 16 -3.92 3.73 -25.52
C PRO A 16 -2.81 4.71 -25.12
N ALA A 17 -2.04 4.33 -24.11
CA ALA A 17 -0.85 5.09 -23.74
C ALA A 17 0.30 4.80 -24.72
N LYS A 18 1.05 5.84 -25.13
CA LYS A 18 2.18 5.72 -26.07
C LYS A 18 3.23 4.66 -25.67
N LYS A 19 3.43 4.44 -24.36
CA LYS A 19 4.40 3.48 -23.82
C LYS A 19 3.80 2.10 -23.54
N GLY A 20 2.52 1.86 -23.85
CA GLY A 20 1.78 0.65 -23.48
C GLY A 20 1.21 0.70 -22.05
N PRO A 21 0.34 -0.26 -21.69
CA PRO A 21 -0.44 -0.24 -20.45
C PRO A 21 0.42 -0.38 -19.19
N PHE A 22 1.55 -1.07 -19.28
CA PHE A 22 2.44 -1.34 -18.15
C PHE A 22 3.44 -0.20 -17.90
N ARG A 23 4.19 0.17 -18.94
CA ARG A 23 5.30 1.13 -18.86
C ARG A 23 4.84 2.57 -18.69
N VAL A 24 3.59 2.90 -19.02
CA VAL A 24 3.03 4.26 -18.81
C VAL A 24 2.98 4.63 -17.32
N MET A 25 2.72 3.65 -16.45
CA MET A 25 2.68 3.81 -14.99
C MET A 25 3.94 3.29 -14.31
N GLY A 26 4.94 2.86 -15.09
CA GLY A 26 6.18 2.28 -14.58
C GLY A 26 5.98 0.97 -13.81
N TRP A 27 4.96 0.20 -14.16
CA TRP A 27 4.86 -1.20 -13.75
C TRP A 27 5.60 -2.06 -14.77
N ASP A 28 6.93 -2.10 -14.67
CA ASP A 28 7.80 -2.84 -15.58
C ASP A 28 9.07 -3.30 -14.84
N LEU A 29 9.87 -4.16 -15.46
CA LEU A 29 11.10 -4.70 -14.85
C LEU A 29 12.36 -3.88 -15.19
N THR A 30 12.24 -2.63 -15.64
CA THR A 30 13.40 -1.86 -16.12
C THR A 30 14.27 -1.29 -15.00
N ARG A 31 13.75 -1.16 -13.77
CA ARG A 31 14.48 -0.56 -12.63
C ARG A 31 14.20 -1.29 -11.30
N PRO A 32 14.45 -2.60 -11.19
CA PRO A 32 14.10 -3.38 -10.00
C PRO A 32 14.83 -2.91 -8.74
N LEU A 33 16.11 -2.56 -8.84
CA LEU A 33 16.89 -2.07 -7.68
C LEU A 33 16.37 -0.73 -7.16
N PHE A 34 15.89 0.14 -8.06
CA PHE A 34 15.25 1.40 -7.67
C PHE A 34 13.94 1.13 -6.92
N ASP A 35 13.14 0.18 -7.42
CA ASP A 35 11.85 -0.18 -6.83
C ASP A 35 12.01 -0.75 -5.44
N TRP A 36 12.93 -1.69 -5.26
CA TRP A 36 13.25 -2.25 -3.95
C TRP A 36 13.88 -1.23 -3.02
N GLY A 37 14.89 -0.48 -3.48
CA GLY A 37 15.57 0.52 -2.67
C GLY A 37 14.63 1.60 -2.14
N TRP A 38 13.81 2.20 -3.01
CA TRP A 38 12.79 3.15 -2.55
C TRP A 38 11.67 2.49 -1.77
N GLY A 39 11.27 1.27 -2.10
CA GLY A 39 10.30 0.50 -1.34
C GLY A 39 10.70 0.36 0.13
N PHE A 40 11.94 0.01 0.40
CA PHE A 40 12.49 -0.07 1.77
C PHE A 40 12.56 1.31 2.45
N LEU A 41 12.97 2.36 1.74
CA LEU A 41 13.02 3.71 2.31
C LEU A 41 11.63 4.23 2.70
N ILE A 42 10.63 3.97 1.85
CA ILE A 42 9.23 4.35 2.12
C ILE A 42 8.70 3.54 3.29
N LEU A 43 8.94 2.23 3.32
CA LEU A 43 8.60 1.36 4.45
C LEU A 43 9.19 1.93 5.76
N ALA A 44 10.48 2.28 5.78
CA ALA A 44 11.10 2.84 6.98
C ALA A 44 10.47 4.18 7.37
N GLY A 45 10.24 5.07 6.39
CA GLY A 45 9.65 6.39 6.62
C GLY A 45 8.19 6.37 7.10
N ILE A 46 7.44 5.31 6.82
CA ILE A 46 6.03 5.17 7.23
C ILE A 46 5.91 4.23 8.44
N GLY A 47 6.58 3.08 8.39
CA GLY A 47 6.51 2.03 9.39
C GLY A 47 7.12 2.44 10.73
N ILE A 48 8.28 3.11 10.74
CA ILE A 48 8.93 3.53 12.00
C ILE A 48 8.05 4.56 12.75
N PRO A 49 7.57 5.65 12.13
CA PRO A 49 6.63 6.56 12.80
C PRO A 49 5.31 5.89 13.16
N GLY A 50 4.81 4.96 12.33
CA GLY A 50 3.58 4.22 12.60
C GLY A 50 3.65 3.39 13.88
N ILE A 51 4.78 2.71 14.11
CA ILE A 51 5.06 2.00 15.37
C ILE A 51 5.09 3.00 16.54
N GLY A 52 5.79 4.12 16.40
CA GLY A 52 5.85 5.15 17.44
C GLY A 52 4.47 5.69 17.82
N PHE A 53 3.61 5.96 16.83
CA PHE A 53 2.23 6.41 17.06
C PHE A 53 1.38 5.34 17.73
N TYR A 54 1.51 4.07 17.34
CA TYR A 54 0.82 2.95 17.99
C TYR A 54 1.17 2.86 19.48
N LEU A 55 2.46 2.92 19.82
CA LEU A 55 2.94 2.86 21.21
C LEU A 55 2.41 4.04 22.02
N LEU A 56 2.42 5.26 21.45
CA LEU A 56 1.88 6.45 22.10
C LEU A 56 0.37 6.32 22.34
N ALA A 57 -0.40 5.92 21.32
CA ALA A 57 -1.85 5.78 21.41
C ALA A 57 -2.25 4.67 22.41
N LYS A 58 -1.46 3.59 22.50
CA LYS A 58 -1.63 2.54 23.52
C LYS A 58 -1.40 3.09 24.93
N ASN A 59 -0.31 3.82 25.15
CA ASN A 59 0.01 4.43 26.45
C ASN A 59 -1.03 5.46 26.91
N LEU A 60 -1.68 6.16 25.96
CA LEU A 60 -2.75 7.12 26.24
C LEU A 60 -4.14 6.47 26.41
N GLY A 61 -4.26 5.15 26.25
CA GLY A 61 -5.54 4.43 26.38
C GLY A 61 -6.56 4.70 25.26
N ILE A 62 -6.11 5.25 24.12
CA ILE A 62 -6.97 5.70 23.01
C ILE A 62 -7.24 4.56 22.01
N ASN A 63 -6.44 3.49 22.02
CA ASN A 63 -6.47 2.46 20.97
C ASN A 63 -6.91 1.08 21.49
N THR A 64 -7.62 0.32 20.66
CA THR A 64 -7.96 -1.08 20.92
C THR A 64 -6.74 -1.97 20.66
N THR A 65 -6.59 -3.05 21.44
CA THR A 65 -5.52 -4.03 21.24
C THR A 65 -5.67 -4.68 19.87
N VAL A 66 -4.69 -4.48 18.98
CA VAL A 66 -4.61 -5.20 17.70
C VAL A 66 -4.50 -6.68 18.03
N GLN A 67 -5.52 -7.45 17.66
CA GLN A 67 -5.49 -8.90 17.82
C GLN A 67 -4.52 -9.48 16.79
N PRO A 68 -3.46 -10.18 17.20
CA PRO A 68 -2.56 -10.85 16.27
C PRO A 68 -3.33 -11.94 15.51
N ALA A 69 -2.98 -12.14 14.24
CA ALA A 69 -3.41 -13.34 13.54
C ALA A 69 -2.87 -14.58 14.29
N ASN A 70 -3.70 -15.61 14.49
CA ASN A 70 -3.23 -16.87 15.06
C ASN A 70 -2.43 -17.64 14.00
N LEU A 71 -1.13 -17.34 13.90
CA LEU A 71 -0.23 -17.97 12.93
C LEU A 71 0.04 -19.46 13.21
N THR A 72 -0.32 -19.96 14.39
CA THR A 72 0.02 -21.34 14.81
C THR A 72 -0.95 -22.41 14.31
N GLU A 73 -2.04 -22.03 13.64
CA GLU A 73 -3.09 -22.97 13.25
C GLU A 73 -2.70 -23.85 12.05
N ALA A 74 -1.90 -23.34 11.11
CA ALA A 74 -1.43 -24.10 9.95
C ALA A 74 -0.11 -23.56 9.36
N TRP A 75 0.75 -24.44 8.84
CA TRP A 75 2.02 -24.06 8.22
C TRP A 75 1.85 -23.21 6.95
N TRP A 76 0.73 -23.37 6.24
CA TRP A 76 0.43 -22.64 5.02
C TRP A 76 -0.14 -21.23 5.28
N THR A 77 -0.46 -20.88 6.54
CA THR A 77 -0.96 -19.56 6.91
C THR A 77 0.02 -18.46 6.49
N VAL A 78 1.31 -18.62 6.78
CA VAL A 78 2.32 -17.60 6.44
C VAL A 78 2.47 -17.41 4.92
N PRO A 79 2.67 -18.46 4.09
CA PRO A 79 2.66 -18.32 2.63
C PRO A 79 1.39 -17.66 2.08
N VAL A 80 0.21 -18.00 2.61
CA VAL A 80 -1.06 -17.40 2.19
C VAL A 80 -1.12 -15.92 2.54
N LEU A 81 -0.67 -15.52 3.74
CA LEU A 81 -0.62 -14.11 4.15
C LEU A 81 0.37 -13.29 3.30
N ILE A 82 1.52 -13.85 2.94
CA ILE A 82 2.46 -13.21 2.01
C ILE A 82 1.82 -13.06 0.62
N GLY A 83 1.13 -14.10 0.13
CA GLY A 83 0.38 -14.03 -1.12
C GLY A 83 -0.74 -12.99 -1.08
N LEU A 84 -1.42 -12.85 0.06
CA LEU A 84 -2.45 -11.85 0.29
C LEU A 84 -1.87 -10.43 0.30
N ALA A 85 -0.74 -10.22 0.97
CA ALA A 85 0.00 -8.95 0.97
C ALA A 85 0.39 -8.55 -0.46
N ALA A 86 0.93 -9.48 -1.24
CA ALA A 86 1.28 -9.22 -2.63
C ALA A 86 0.05 -8.87 -3.47
N LYS A 87 -1.04 -9.61 -3.29
CA LYS A 87 -2.32 -9.36 -3.99
C LYS A 87 -2.86 -7.97 -3.66
N ASN A 88 -2.89 -7.57 -2.39
CA ASN A 88 -3.39 -6.26 -1.94
C ASN A 88 -2.53 -5.13 -2.50
N ALA A 89 -1.20 -5.22 -2.34
CA ALA A 89 -0.27 -4.22 -2.83
C ALA A 89 -0.38 -4.02 -4.35
N ILE A 90 -0.44 -5.11 -5.12
CA ILE A 90 -0.62 -5.04 -6.57
C ILE A 90 -1.98 -4.41 -6.91
N LEU A 91 -3.05 -4.85 -6.24
CA LEU A 91 -4.41 -4.37 -6.54
C LEU A 91 -4.55 -2.88 -6.24
N GLU A 92 -4.16 -2.44 -5.05
CA GLU A 92 -4.36 -1.06 -4.63
C GLU A 92 -3.47 -0.11 -5.41
N GLU A 93 -2.16 -0.40 -5.54
CA GLU A 93 -1.25 0.55 -6.17
C GLU A 93 -1.43 0.61 -7.69
N ILE A 94 -1.72 -0.51 -8.36
CA ILE A 94 -1.96 -0.47 -9.79
C ILE A 94 -3.29 0.21 -10.09
N LEU A 95 -4.35 -0.01 -9.31
CA LEU A 95 -5.65 0.61 -9.60
C LEU A 95 -5.72 2.06 -9.14
N MET A 96 -5.49 2.31 -7.84
CA MET A 96 -5.73 3.60 -7.21
C MET A 96 -4.67 4.64 -7.56
N VAL A 97 -3.46 4.19 -7.87
CA VAL A 97 -2.34 5.09 -8.19
C VAL A 97 -2.00 4.99 -9.68
N GLY A 98 -1.55 3.82 -10.16
CA GLY A 98 -1.08 3.67 -11.54
C GLY A 98 -2.13 3.99 -12.59
N TYR A 99 -3.23 3.23 -12.60
CA TYR A 99 -4.31 3.35 -13.56
C TYR A 99 -5.04 4.67 -13.40
N LEU A 100 -5.57 4.95 -12.20
CA LEU A 100 -6.44 6.10 -11.97
C LEU A 100 -5.75 7.43 -12.27
N PHE A 101 -4.49 7.63 -11.85
CA PHE A 101 -3.76 8.86 -12.16
C PHE A 101 -3.42 8.97 -13.65
N THR A 102 -3.06 7.85 -14.28
CA THR A 102 -2.77 7.81 -15.72
C THR A 102 -4.02 8.22 -16.50
N ARG A 103 -5.17 7.64 -16.18
CA ARG A 103 -6.44 7.96 -16.82
C ARG A 103 -6.89 9.38 -16.57
N TRP A 104 -6.86 9.81 -15.32
CA TRP A 104 -7.21 11.18 -14.95
C TRP A 104 -6.40 12.22 -15.72
N LYS A 105 -5.11 11.96 -15.92
CA LYS A 105 -4.25 12.82 -16.73
C LYS A 105 -4.61 12.76 -18.22
N GLN A 106 -4.89 11.57 -18.77
CA GLN A 106 -5.26 11.42 -20.18
C GLN A 106 -6.55 12.18 -20.53
N THR A 107 -7.48 12.31 -19.59
CA THR A 107 -8.73 13.08 -19.76
C THR A 107 -8.56 14.58 -19.47
N GLY A 108 -7.33 15.06 -19.21
CA GLY A 108 -7.04 16.47 -18.96
C GLY A 108 -7.26 16.94 -17.51
N GLY A 109 -7.49 16.01 -16.57
CA GLY A 109 -7.72 16.32 -15.17
C GLY A 109 -6.49 16.86 -14.43
N ARG A 110 -6.72 17.70 -13.42
CA ARG A 110 -5.67 18.27 -12.56
C ARG A 110 -5.10 17.19 -11.61
N LEU A 111 -3.77 17.09 -11.54
CA LEU A 111 -3.07 16.03 -10.80
C LEU A 111 -3.25 16.13 -9.27
N TRP A 112 -3.35 17.34 -8.72
CA TRP A 112 -3.63 17.53 -7.29
C TRP A 112 -5.03 17.05 -6.89
N THR A 113 -6.00 17.17 -7.80
CA THR A 113 -7.37 16.68 -7.56
C THR A 113 -7.40 15.16 -7.42
N ILE A 114 -6.76 14.43 -8.33
CA ILE A 114 -6.72 12.96 -8.24
C ILE A 114 -5.88 12.45 -7.09
N LEU A 115 -4.84 13.21 -6.68
CA LEU A 115 -4.08 12.90 -5.48
C LEU A 115 -4.98 12.84 -4.25
N VAL A 116 -5.77 13.89 -4.03
CA VAL A 116 -6.67 13.96 -2.87
C VAL A 116 -7.79 12.93 -2.99
N ILE A 117 -8.43 12.81 -4.16
CA ILE A 117 -9.52 11.84 -4.37
C ILE A 117 -9.04 10.41 -4.10
N SER A 118 -7.90 10.01 -4.69
CA SER A 118 -7.36 8.66 -4.51
C SER A 118 -7.03 8.38 -3.05
N ALA A 119 -6.43 9.34 -2.34
CA ALA A 119 -6.14 9.21 -0.92
C ALA A 119 -7.41 9.10 -0.06
N VAL A 120 -8.44 9.90 -0.33
CA VAL A 120 -9.72 9.85 0.40
C VAL A 120 -10.44 8.53 0.15
N VAL A 121 -10.47 8.04 -1.09
CA VAL A 121 -11.06 6.73 -1.40
C VAL A 121 -10.30 5.63 -0.66
N ARG A 122 -8.96 5.70 -0.63
CA ARG A 122 -8.12 4.77 0.13
C ARG A 122 -8.43 4.78 1.63
N GLY A 123 -8.47 5.95 2.25
CA GLY A 123 -8.89 6.05 3.65
C GLY A 123 -10.29 5.47 3.85
N GLY A 124 -11.23 5.78 2.94
CA GLY A 124 -12.62 5.36 3.01
C GLY A 124 -12.81 3.84 3.05
N TYR A 125 -12.15 3.07 2.16
CA TYR A 125 -12.25 1.62 2.22
C TYR A 125 -11.44 0.98 3.36
N HIS A 126 -10.68 1.77 4.12
CA HIS A 126 -10.01 1.36 5.35
C HIS A 126 -10.72 1.80 6.63
N LEU A 127 -11.87 2.49 6.52
CA LEU A 127 -12.64 2.93 7.68
C LEU A 127 -13.13 1.77 8.55
N TYR A 128 -13.24 0.55 8.00
CA TYR A 128 -13.56 -0.67 8.76
C TYR A 128 -12.50 -1.02 9.82
N GLN A 129 -11.28 -0.50 9.69
CA GLN A 129 -10.21 -0.61 10.69
C GLN A 129 -10.33 0.46 11.81
N GLY A 130 -11.37 1.29 11.76
CA GLY A 130 -11.57 2.44 12.63
C GLY A 130 -10.93 3.73 12.10
N PHE A 131 -11.06 4.82 12.87
CA PHE A 131 -10.61 6.15 12.46
C PHE A 131 -9.07 6.23 12.30
N GLY A 132 -8.32 5.50 13.13
CA GLY A 132 -6.87 5.38 12.99
C GLY A 132 -6.46 4.74 11.66
N GLY A 133 -7.13 3.66 11.26
CA GLY A 133 -6.91 3.01 9.96
C GLY A 133 -7.26 3.93 8.79
N PHE A 134 -8.36 4.67 8.86
CA PHE A 134 -8.71 5.71 7.89
C PHE A 134 -7.61 6.78 7.77
N ALA A 135 -7.19 7.37 8.89
CA ALA A 135 -6.22 8.46 8.89
C ALA A 135 -4.85 8.02 8.39
N GLY A 136 -4.37 6.84 8.82
CA GLY A 136 -3.12 6.26 8.35
C GLY A 136 -3.14 6.02 6.83
N ASN A 137 -4.22 5.44 6.32
CA ASN A 137 -4.37 5.15 4.90
C ASN A 137 -4.62 6.39 4.03
N LEU A 138 -5.27 7.42 4.57
CA LEU A 138 -5.36 8.73 3.94
C LEU A 138 -3.97 9.34 3.75
N ILE A 139 -3.16 9.37 4.81
CA ILE A 139 -1.78 9.90 4.76
C ILE A 139 -0.92 9.07 3.80
N MET A 140 -0.95 7.75 3.92
CA MET A 140 -0.23 6.85 3.02
C MET A 140 -0.65 7.08 1.56
N GLY A 141 -1.94 7.23 1.28
CA GLY A 141 -2.45 7.52 -0.07
C GLY A 141 -1.93 8.85 -0.62
N LEU A 142 -1.84 9.89 0.20
CA LEU A 142 -1.24 11.18 -0.19
C LEU A 142 0.26 11.03 -0.49
N VAL A 143 1.01 10.33 0.38
CA VAL A 143 2.45 10.10 0.20
C VAL A 143 2.69 9.30 -1.08
N PHE A 144 1.96 8.22 -1.26
CA PHE A 144 2.12 7.31 -2.40
C PHE A 144 1.74 7.98 -3.71
N GLY A 145 0.61 8.70 -3.74
CA GLY A 145 0.22 9.46 -4.91
C GLY A 145 1.24 10.55 -5.25
N TRP A 146 1.78 11.27 -4.26
CA TRP A 146 2.83 12.26 -4.49
C TRP A 146 4.12 11.65 -5.02
N LEU A 147 4.57 10.53 -4.44
CA LEU A 147 5.74 9.78 -4.92
C LEU A 147 5.53 9.25 -6.33
N PHE A 148 4.34 8.76 -6.67
CA PHE A 148 4.00 8.42 -8.04
C PHE A 148 4.08 9.63 -8.97
N LEU A 149 3.62 10.80 -8.54
CA LEU A 149 3.75 12.02 -9.33
C LEU A 149 5.21 12.42 -9.56
N LYS A 150 6.12 12.12 -8.63
CA LYS A 150 7.56 12.37 -8.73
C LYS A 150 8.30 11.34 -9.58
N PHE A 151 8.08 10.05 -9.31
CA PHE A 151 8.79 8.95 -9.96
C PHE A 151 8.18 8.51 -11.29
N LYS A 152 6.87 8.76 -11.47
CA LYS A 152 6.05 8.20 -12.56
C LYS A 152 6.15 6.68 -12.65
N ARG A 153 6.22 6.04 -11.48
CA ARG A 153 6.49 4.61 -11.31
C ARG A 153 5.77 4.06 -10.09
N VAL A 154 4.95 3.03 -10.29
CA VAL A 154 4.25 2.34 -9.19
C VAL A 154 5.08 1.26 -8.51
N GLY A 155 6.14 0.76 -9.15
CA GLY A 155 7.02 -0.29 -8.62
C GLY A 155 7.45 -0.09 -7.16
N PRO A 156 8.03 1.07 -6.77
CA PRO A 156 8.45 1.30 -5.39
C PRO A 156 7.29 1.29 -4.39
N LEU A 157 6.11 1.75 -4.82
CA LEU A 157 4.91 1.81 -4.00
C LEU A 157 4.36 0.42 -3.72
N VAL A 158 4.32 -0.43 -4.75
CA VAL A 158 3.92 -1.83 -4.61
C VAL A 158 4.85 -2.56 -3.65
N VAL A 159 6.17 -2.35 -3.77
CA VAL A 159 7.13 -2.96 -2.84
C VAL A 159 6.92 -2.45 -1.41
N ALA A 160 6.80 -1.14 -1.22
CA ALA A 160 6.58 -0.56 0.10
C ALA A 160 5.31 -1.09 0.77
N HIS A 161 4.19 -1.11 0.04
CA HIS A 161 2.91 -1.63 0.53
C HIS A 161 3.01 -3.12 0.81
N PHE A 162 3.56 -3.92 -0.10
CA PHE A 162 3.75 -5.35 0.12
C PHE A 162 4.52 -5.62 1.42
N LEU A 163 5.62 -4.89 1.65
CA LEU A 163 6.40 -5.06 2.87
C LEU A 163 5.61 -4.62 4.11
N LEU A 164 4.90 -3.48 4.06
CA LEU A 164 4.04 -3.02 5.15
C LEU A 164 2.99 -4.09 5.52
N ASP A 165 2.32 -4.69 4.54
CA ASP A 165 1.33 -5.76 4.74
C ASP A 165 1.99 -7.03 5.30
N VAL A 166 3.16 -7.43 4.81
CA VAL A 166 3.90 -8.59 5.35
C VAL A 166 4.26 -8.35 6.82
N PHE A 167 4.74 -7.16 7.18
CA PHE A 167 5.04 -6.80 8.56
C PHE A 167 3.77 -6.76 9.43
N ALA A 168 2.66 -6.24 8.91
CA ALA A 168 1.39 -6.20 9.63
C ALA A 168 0.78 -7.59 9.85
N PHE A 169 0.77 -8.45 8.82
CA PHE A 169 0.13 -9.77 8.86
C PHE A 169 0.98 -10.82 9.58
N VAL A 170 2.29 -10.81 9.34
CA VAL A 170 3.22 -11.85 9.84
C VAL A 170 4.12 -11.29 10.93
N GLY A 171 4.71 -10.11 10.71
CA GLY A 171 5.69 -9.51 11.62
C GLY A 171 5.11 -9.28 13.03
N TYR A 172 3.90 -8.73 13.14
CA TYR A 172 3.26 -8.53 14.43
C TYR A 172 3.02 -9.83 15.19
N ALA A 173 2.53 -10.87 14.52
CA ALA A 173 2.27 -12.15 15.19
C ALA A 173 3.56 -12.92 15.57
N LEU A 174 4.68 -12.70 14.87
CA LEU A 174 5.99 -13.21 15.28
C LEU A 174 6.62 -12.40 16.42
N LEU A 175 6.37 -11.10 16.49
CA LEU A 175 6.91 -10.20 17.51
C LEU A 175 6.07 -10.16 18.78
N ALA A 176 4.75 -10.40 18.71
CA ALA A 176 3.83 -10.33 19.84
C ALA A 176 4.29 -11.13 21.08
N PRO A 177 4.82 -12.37 20.96
CA PRO A 177 5.36 -13.11 22.11
C PRO A 177 6.55 -12.42 22.79
N TYR A 178 7.36 -11.68 22.02
CA TYR A 178 8.54 -10.95 22.51
C TYR A 178 8.24 -9.50 22.89
N LEU A 179 7.06 -8.98 22.57
CA LEU A 179 6.61 -7.65 23.02
C LEU A 179 5.87 -7.76 24.35
N ALA A 180 5.16 -8.87 24.58
CA ALA A 180 4.47 -9.16 25.82
C ALA A 180 5.38 -9.11 27.06
N GLN A 181 6.65 -9.53 26.92
CA GLN A 181 7.68 -9.43 27.98
C GLN A 181 8.05 -7.98 28.36
N PHE A 182 7.69 -6.99 27.55
CA PHE A 182 7.91 -5.56 27.80
C PHE A 182 6.62 -4.81 28.20
N GLY A 183 5.50 -5.51 28.41
CA GLY A 183 4.20 -4.89 28.71
C GLY A 183 3.56 -4.19 27.50
N ILE A 184 4.08 -4.44 26.29
CA ILE A 184 3.62 -3.89 25.01
C ILE A 184 2.93 -4.98 24.20
#